data_AF-A0A7C2VWK2-F1
#
_entry.id   AF-A0A7C2VWK2-F1
#
_cell.length_a   1.000
_cell.length_b   1.000
_cell.length_c   1.000
_cell.angle_alpha   90.00
_cell.angle_beta   90.00
_cell.angle_gamma   90.00
#
_symmetry.space_group_name_H-M   'P 1'
#
loop_
_entity.id
_entity.type
_entity.pdbx_description
1 polymer ?
#
loop_
_entity_poly.entity_id
_entity_poly.type
_entity_poly.pdbx_seq_one_letter_code
_entity_poly.pdbx_strand_id
1 'polypeptide(L)'
;MMLSQIDDMIQKRVKEEYEIASEARKKGYDPEDKVDVILTKDVAERVVWLVSSVYPDIVGKGIEDRIRELEEKYGFGDWRVALVVAGEVAKQKFCKFDSVEKALEAGVRIGVAYITMGVTAAPLEGFVELKLKQRQDGGNYVSCFFAGPIRSAGGTAAAISVLIADYVRRQLNISTYDPTEKEINRYIIEIEDYHRVITRLQYFPSKEEIKFLIQHIPVEVNGDATSDREVSNYKDLPRVETNRIRGGMCLVVAEGLASKARKIVKFIESHGKETGLEDWLFLRDFLDIQTKE
;
A
#
# COMPACT_ATOMS: atom_id res chain seq x y z
N MET A 1 36.90 -11.44 -19.64
CA MET A 1 35.48 -11.64 -20.00
C MET A 1 34.66 -10.96 -18.92
N MET A 2 34.36 -9.68 -19.11
CA MET A 2 33.93 -8.80 -18.03
C MET A 2 32.44 -8.56 -18.17
N LEU A 3 31.64 -8.95 -17.17
CA LEU A 3 30.21 -8.67 -16.90
C LEU A 3 29.28 -8.24 -18.06
N SER A 4 29.60 -7.20 -18.83
CA SER A 4 28.82 -6.78 -20.01
C SER A 4 28.59 -7.92 -21.01
N GLN A 5 29.61 -8.74 -21.29
CA GLN A 5 29.46 -9.88 -22.21
C GLN A 5 28.49 -10.96 -21.67
N ILE A 6 28.39 -11.09 -20.34
CA ILE A 6 27.46 -12.01 -19.69
C ILE A 6 26.05 -11.44 -19.76
N ASP A 7 25.89 -10.15 -19.48
CA ASP A 7 24.60 -9.45 -19.58
C ASP A 7 24.06 -9.51 -21.01
N ASP A 8 24.88 -9.16 -22.01
CA ASP A 8 24.52 -9.26 -23.44
C ASP A 8 24.05 -10.68 -23.83
N MET A 9 24.74 -11.71 -23.33
CA MET A 9 24.37 -13.11 -23.55
C MET A 9 23.02 -13.44 -22.92
N ILE A 10 22.78 -13.00 -21.68
CA ILE A 10 21.51 -13.22 -20.97
C ILE A 10 20.38 -12.49 -21.69
N GLN A 11 20.56 -11.20 -22.02
CA GLN A 11 19.57 -10.38 -22.73
C GLN A 11 19.19 -11.01 -24.07
N LYS A 12 20.18 -11.49 -24.83
CA LYS A 12 19.94 -12.18 -26.09
C LYS A 12 19.07 -13.42 -25.91
N ARG A 13 19.40 -14.28 -24.95
CA ARG A 13 18.63 -15.50 -24.67
C ARG A 13 17.21 -15.20 -24.17
N VAL A 14 17.06 -14.24 -23.26
CA VAL A 14 15.75 -13.80 -22.78
C VAL A 14 14.89 -13.33 -23.95
N LYS A 15 15.45 -12.55 -24.88
CA LYS A 15 14.73 -12.09 -26.07
C LYS A 15 14.32 -13.25 -26.98
N GLU A 16 15.20 -14.20 -27.25
CA GLU A 16 14.91 -15.39 -28.05
C GLU A 16 13.74 -16.19 -27.46
N GLU A 17 13.76 -16.46 -26.15
CA GLU A 17 12.66 -17.18 -25.47
C GLU A 17 11.36 -16.37 -25.44
N TYR A 18 11.45 -15.04 -25.29
CA TYR A 18 10.29 -14.15 -25.30
C TYR A 18 9.59 -14.12 -26.66
N GLU A 19 10.37 -14.16 -27.76
CA GLU A 19 9.84 -14.26 -29.12
C GLU A 19 9.08 -15.57 -29.32
N ILE A 20 9.63 -16.70 -28.85
CA ILE A 20 8.95 -18.01 -28.89
C ILE A 20 7.62 -17.97 -28.12
N ALA A 21 7.63 -17.43 -26.90
CA ALA A 21 6.42 -17.28 -26.09
C ALA A 21 5.39 -16.37 -26.76
N SER A 22 5.83 -15.28 -27.40
CA SER A 22 4.96 -14.35 -28.12
C SER A 22 4.29 -15.01 -29.32
N GLU A 23 5.01 -15.80 -30.11
CA GLU A 23 4.44 -16.54 -31.23
C GLU A 23 3.50 -17.67 -30.78
N ALA A 24 3.74 -18.26 -29.60
CA ALA A 24 2.82 -19.21 -29.00
C ALA A 24 1.50 -18.55 -28.58
N ARG A 25 1.56 -17.42 -27.86
CA ARG A 25 0.39 -16.68 -27.37
C ARG A 25 -0.52 -16.18 -28.50
N LYS A 26 0.06 -15.73 -29.62
CA LYS A 26 -0.68 -15.32 -30.83
C LYS A 26 -1.56 -16.41 -31.45
N LYS A 27 -1.38 -17.70 -31.08
CA LYS A 27 -2.23 -18.79 -31.55
C LYS A 27 -3.62 -18.79 -30.89
N GLY A 28 -3.82 -18.01 -29.83
CA GLY A 28 -5.13 -17.82 -29.20
C GLY A 28 -5.63 -19.01 -28.37
N TYR A 29 -4.71 -19.85 -27.86
CA TYR A 29 -5.05 -20.97 -26.98
C TYR A 29 -5.03 -20.61 -25.48
N ASP A 30 -4.49 -19.45 -25.13
CA ASP A 30 -4.33 -18.94 -23.76
C ASP A 30 -5.34 -17.80 -23.48
N PRO A 31 -5.52 -17.38 -22.21
CA PRO A 31 -6.43 -16.29 -21.85
C PRO A 31 -6.12 -14.94 -22.53
N GLU A 32 -4.86 -14.70 -22.86
CA GLU A 32 -4.40 -13.50 -23.57
C GLU A 32 -3.56 -13.88 -24.80
N ASP A 33 -3.60 -13.06 -25.84
CA ASP A 33 -2.86 -13.24 -27.10
C ASP A 33 -1.43 -12.67 -27.06
N LYS A 34 -1.02 -12.14 -25.91
CA LYS A 34 0.31 -11.60 -25.61
C LYS A 34 0.95 -12.31 -24.42
N VAL A 35 2.24 -12.08 -24.23
CA VAL A 35 2.99 -12.56 -23.05
C VAL A 35 2.66 -11.66 -21.85
N ASP A 36 2.22 -12.27 -20.75
CA ASP A 36 1.80 -11.54 -19.54
C ASP A 36 2.98 -11.03 -18.71
N VAL A 37 4.13 -11.73 -18.77
CA VAL A 37 5.34 -11.38 -18.01
C VAL A 37 6.12 -10.31 -18.76
N ILE A 38 5.96 -9.04 -18.41
CA ILE A 38 6.65 -7.93 -19.07
C ILE A 38 8.13 -7.87 -18.66
N LEU A 39 9.02 -7.71 -19.65
CA LEU A 39 10.44 -7.47 -19.41
C LEU A 39 10.67 -6.01 -19.04
N THR A 40 11.41 -5.79 -17.95
CA THR A 40 11.72 -4.46 -17.41
C THR A 40 13.20 -4.35 -17.08
N LYS A 41 13.80 -3.18 -17.26
CA LYS A 41 15.24 -2.96 -17.04
C LYS A 41 15.60 -2.62 -15.61
N ASP A 42 14.73 -1.91 -14.90
CA ASP A 42 15.00 -1.39 -13.56
C ASP A 42 13.75 -1.36 -12.66
N VAL A 43 13.90 -0.83 -11.44
CA VAL A 43 12.81 -0.68 -10.48
C VAL A 43 11.73 0.27 -11.01
N ALA A 44 12.14 1.38 -11.63
CA ALA A 44 11.20 2.39 -12.13
C ALA A 44 10.25 1.80 -13.18
N GLU A 45 10.79 1.03 -14.14
CA GLU A 45 9.97 0.31 -15.11
C GLU A 45 9.09 -0.76 -14.44
N ARG A 46 9.63 -1.55 -13.50
CA ARG A 46 8.82 -2.54 -12.77
C ARG A 46 7.64 -1.92 -12.04
N VAL A 47 7.85 -0.78 -11.40
CA VAL A 47 6.80 -0.07 -10.65
C VAL A 47 5.65 0.33 -11.58
N VAL A 48 5.96 0.98 -12.70
CA VAL A 48 4.94 1.45 -13.63
C VAL A 48 4.23 0.28 -14.31
N TRP A 49 4.98 -0.72 -14.79
CA TRP A 49 4.39 -1.89 -15.43
C TRP A 49 3.53 -2.72 -14.48
N LEU A 50 3.95 -2.89 -13.22
CA LEU A 50 3.15 -3.62 -12.24
C LEU A 50 1.78 -2.95 -12.04
N VAL A 51 1.76 -1.63 -11.83
CA VAL A 51 0.53 -0.87 -11.62
C VAL A 51 -0.31 -0.72 -12.90
N SER A 52 0.32 -0.82 -14.08
CA SER A 52 -0.38 -0.76 -15.38
C SER A 52 -1.42 -1.86 -15.57
N SER A 53 -1.32 -2.96 -14.82
CA SER A 53 -2.34 -4.02 -14.78
C SER A 53 -3.71 -3.52 -14.34
N VAL A 54 -3.75 -2.45 -13.52
CA VAL A 54 -4.99 -1.81 -13.06
C VAL A 54 -5.20 -0.46 -13.77
N TYR A 55 -4.12 0.27 -14.03
CA TYR A 55 -4.15 1.60 -14.65
C TYR A 55 -3.27 1.64 -15.90
N PRO A 56 -3.69 1.08 -17.04
CA PRO A 56 -2.84 0.94 -18.23
C PRO A 56 -2.37 2.30 -18.80
N ASP A 57 -3.15 3.36 -18.60
CA ASP A 57 -2.89 4.68 -19.14
C ASP A 57 -1.66 5.39 -18.54
N ILE A 58 -1.05 4.84 -17.48
CA ILE A 58 0.14 5.43 -16.85
C ILE A 58 1.45 5.09 -17.60
N VAL A 59 1.43 4.06 -18.45
CA VAL A 59 2.63 3.56 -19.15
C VAL A 59 3.17 4.62 -20.11
N GLY A 60 4.48 4.86 -20.08
CA GLY A 60 5.13 5.80 -20.98
C GLY A 60 4.73 7.26 -20.74
N LYS A 61 4.20 7.60 -19.55
CA LYS A 61 3.84 8.97 -19.17
C LYS A 61 4.95 9.72 -18.43
N GLY A 62 6.15 9.13 -18.31
CA GLY A 62 7.31 9.74 -17.68
C GLY A 62 7.36 9.56 -16.15
N ILE A 63 6.59 8.62 -15.60
CA ILE A 63 6.66 8.28 -14.17
C ILE A 63 7.99 7.58 -13.87
N GLU A 64 8.46 6.73 -14.79
CA GLU A 64 9.71 5.99 -14.69
C GLU A 64 10.90 6.96 -14.56
N ASP A 65 10.97 7.96 -15.45
CA ASP A 65 12.01 8.98 -15.43
C ASP A 65 11.95 9.80 -14.15
N ARG A 66 10.73 10.14 -13.70
CA ARG A 66 10.55 10.87 -12.46
C ARG A 66 11.04 10.07 -11.24
N ILE A 67 10.80 8.76 -11.20
CA ILE A 67 11.33 7.90 -10.13
C ILE A 67 12.86 7.99 -10.11
N ARG A 68 13.53 7.87 -11.26
CA ARG A 68 14.99 7.95 -11.36
C ARG A 68 15.53 9.31 -10.89
N GLU A 69 14.90 10.41 -11.29
CA GLU A 69 15.26 11.76 -10.81
C GLU A 69 15.15 11.88 -9.28
N LEU A 70 14.10 11.31 -8.70
CA LEU A 70 13.89 11.32 -7.25
C LEU A 70 14.89 10.41 -6.53
N GLU A 71 15.29 9.30 -7.13
CA GLU A 71 16.35 8.42 -6.62
C GLU A 71 17.72 9.11 -6.61
N GLU A 72 18.05 9.89 -7.64
CA GLU A 72 19.27 10.71 -7.66
C GLU A 72 19.25 11.77 -6.54
N LYS A 73 18.08 12.33 -6.25
CA LYS A 73 17.90 13.37 -5.23
C LYS A 73 17.93 12.81 -3.81
N TYR A 74 17.19 11.74 -3.54
CA TYR A 74 16.92 11.25 -2.18
C TYR A 74 17.67 9.97 -1.85
N GLY A 75 18.09 9.21 -2.85
CA GLY A 75 18.64 7.87 -2.72
C GLY A 75 17.64 6.80 -3.13
N PHE A 76 18.17 5.73 -3.71
CA PHE A 76 17.41 4.54 -4.09
C PHE A 76 16.72 3.88 -2.88
N GLY A 77 15.42 3.64 -3.00
CA GLY A 77 14.59 3.00 -1.97
C GLY A 77 14.15 3.93 -0.83
N ASP A 78 14.46 5.23 -0.89
CA ASP A 78 14.02 6.20 0.11
C ASP A 78 12.49 6.42 0.04
N TRP A 79 11.82 6.46 1.19
CA TRP A 79 10.36 6.62 1.24
C TRP A 79 9.90 7.96 0.67
N ARG A 80 10.75 9.00 0.67
CA ARG A 80 10.43 10.29 0.04
C ARG A 80 10.24 10.15 -1.47
N VAL A 81 10.94 9.23 -2.14
CA VAL A 81 10.70 8.91 -3.56
C VAL A 81 9.27 8.44 -3.73
N ALA A 82 8.86 7.43 -2.94
CA ALA A 82 7.50 6.88 -2.97
C ALA A 82 6.42 7.93 -2.69
N LEU A 83 6.61 8.75 -1.65
CA LEU A 83 5.67 9.80 -1.27
C LEU A 83 5.50 10.82 -2.38
N VAL A 84 6.61 11.37 -2.89
CA VAL A 84 6.57 12.43 -3.91
C VAL A 84 5.95 11.90 -5.20
N VAL A 85 6.40 10.76 -5.72
CA VAL A 85 5.84 10.22 -6.98
C VAL A 85 4.35 9.87 -6.83
N ALA A 86 3.94 9.29 -5.70
CA ALA A 86 2.54 8.98 -5.42
C ALA A 86 1.67 10.24 -5.42
N GLY A 87 2.14 11.32 -4.77
CA GLY A 87 1.45 12.59 -4.76
C GLY A 87 1.39 13.26 -6.14
N GLU A 88 2.44 13.14 -6.94
CA GLU A 88 2.48 13.70 -8.30
C GLU A 88 1.53 12.96 -9.27
N VAL A 89 1.46 11.63 -9.15
CA VAL A 89 0.48 10.81 -9.87
C VAL A 89 -0.95 11.18 -9.45
N ALA A 90 -1.23 11.26 -8.15
CA ALA A 90 -2.56 11.61 -7.65
C ALA A 90 -2.98 13.05 -8.01
N LYS A 91 -2.03 13.98 -8.13
CA LYS A 91 -2.26 15.33 -8.68
C LYS A 91 -2.41 15.37 -10.19
N GLN A 92 -2.40 14.22 -10.86
CA GLN A 92 -2.60 14.08 -12.30
C GLN A 92 -1.55 14.86 -13.12
N LYS A 93 -0.28 14.86 -12.67
CA LYS A 93 0.82 15.51 -13.41
C LYS A 93 1.20 14.76 -14.70
N PHE A 94 1.01 13.44 -14.73
CA PHE A 94 1.45 12.57 -15.85
C PHE A 94 0.31 12.16 -16.79
N CYS A 95 -0.87 11.87 -16.24
CA CYS A 95 -2.06 11.49 -16.98
C CYS A 95 -3.32 11.94 -16.23
N LYS A 96 -4.46 11.89 -16.91
CA LYS A 96 -5.78 12.16 -16.32
C LYS A 96 -6.45 10.84 -15.95
N PHE A 97 -7.21 10.85 -14.86
CA PHE A 97 -8.04 9.75 -14.39
C PHE A 97 -9.51 10.17 -14.41
N ASP A 98 -10.41 9.19 -14.53
CA ASP A 98 -11.85 9.45 -14.59
C ASP A 98 -12.43 10.05 -13.31
N SER A 99 -11.76 9.83 -12.18
CA SER A 99 -12.20 10.31 -10.88
C SER A 99 -11.02 10.63 -9.95
N VAL A 100 -11.29 11.46 -8.95
CA VAL A 100 -10.34 11.74 -7.86
C VAL A 100 -9.96 10.45 -7.12
N GLU A 101 -10.93 9.54 -6.93
CA GLU A 101 -10.69 8.24 -6.30
C GLU A 101 -9.68 7.39 -7.08
N LYS A 102 -9.84 7.27 -8.41
CA LYS A 102 -8.88 6.57 -9.27
C LYS A 102 -7.49 7.22 -9.24
N ALA A 103 -7.43 8.55 -9.23
CA ALA A 103 -6.15 9.27 -9.13
C ALA A 103 -5.44 9.00 -7.79
N LEU A 104 -6.17 9.02 -6.67
CA LEU A 104 -5.65 8.66 -5.34
C LEU A 104 -5.13 7.23 -5.34
N GLU A 105 -5.95 6.29 -5.81
CA GLU A 105 -5.61 4.87 -5.82
C GLU A 105 -4.36 4.61 -6.67
N ALA A 106 -4.29 5.16 -7.88
CA ALA A 106 -3.12 5.02 -8.76
C ALA A 106 -1.86 5.60 -8.10
N GLY A 107 -1.96 6.77 -7.45
CA GLY A 107 -0.85 7.35 -6.71
C GLY A 107 -0.37 6.45 -5.57
N VAL A 108 -1.29 5.94 -4.74
CA VAL A 108 -0.96 5.04 -3.64
C VAL A 108 -0.34 3.75 -4.16
N ARG A 109 -0.90 3.12 -5.20
CA ARG A 109 -0.33 1.90 -5.81
C ARG A 109 1.08 2.11 -6.33
N ILE A 110 1.37 3.24 -6.99
CA ILE A 110 2.73 3.56 -7.44
C ILE A 110 3.69 3.69 -6.27
N GLY A 111 3.29 4.39 -5.20
CA GLY A 111 4.11 4.49 -3.99
C GLY A 111 4.37 3.12 -3.34
N VAL A 112 3.33 2.27 -3.23
CA VAL A 112 3.42 0.92 -2.67
C VAL A 112 4.29 0.00 -3.55
N ALA A 113 4.17 0.11 -4.87
CA ALA A 113 5.02 -0.60 -5.80
C ALA A 113 6.49 -0.21 -5.66
N TYR A 114 6.76 1.08 -5.46
CA TYR A 114 8.13 1.56 -5.29
C TYR A 114 8.78 1.03 -4.00
N ILE A 115 8.11 1.16 -2.85
CA ILE A 115 8.66 0.67 -1.56
C ILE A 115 8.82 -0.85 -1.50
N THR A 116 8.11 -1.58 -2.37
CA THR A 116 8.24 -3.03 -2.53
C THR A 116 9.14 -3.42 -3.69
N MET A 117 9.89 -2.46 -4.26
CA MET A 117 10.83 -2.64 -5.36
C MET A 117 10.23 -3.23 -6.66
N GLY A 118 8.89 -3.24 -6.76
CA GLY A 118 8.14 -3.92 -7.80
C GLY A 118 8.36 -5.43 -7.86
N VAL A 119 8.74 -6.07 -6.75
CA VAL A 119 9.02 -7.53 -6.70
C VAL A 119 7.96 -8.36 -5.97
N THR A 120 6.93 -7.70 -5.43
CA THR A 120 5.84 -8.36 -4.70
C THR A 120 4.51 -8.04 -5.34
N ALA A 121 3.52 -8.92 -5.17
CA ALA A 121 2.16 -8.69 -5.62
C ALA A 121 1.39 -7.69 -4.73
N ALA A 122 1.97 -7.18 -3.64
CA ALA A 122 1.26 -6.32 -2.69
C ALA A 122 0.62 -5.05 -3.28
N PRO A 123 1.18 -4.37 -4.28
CA PRO A 123 0.51 -3.22 -4.91
C PRO A 123 -0.77 -3.58 -5.68
N LEU A 124 -0.99 -4.86 -5.98
CA LEU A 124 -2.14 -5.37 -6.71
C LEU A 124 -3.08 -6.19 -5.82
N GLU A 125 -2.51 -7.18 -5.12
CA GLU A 125 -3.26 -8.16 -4.33
C GLU A 125 -3.26 -7.86 -2.83
N GLY A 126 -2.30 -7.08 -2.34
CA GLY A 126 -2.21 -6.70 -0.93
C GLY A 126 -3.03 -5.45 -0.63
N PHE A 127 -2.86 -4.41 -1.43
CA PHE A 127 -3.66 -3.21 -1.50
C PHE A 127 -4.71 -3.39 -2.61
N VAL A 128 -5.93 -3.71 -2.22
CA VAL A 128 -7.00 -4.17 -3.11
C VAL A 128 -7.64 -3.01 -3.85
N GLU A 129 -8.01 -1.95 -3.13
CA GLU A 129 -8.66 -0.76 -3.68
C GLU A 129 -8.59 0.41 -2.69
N LEU A 130 -8.91 1.60 -3.18
CA LEU A 130 -9.10 2.80 -2.36
C LEU A 130 -10.48 3.35 -2.59
N LYS A 131 -11.21 3.64 -1.51
CA LYS A 131 -12.53 4.28 -1.57
C LYS A 131 -12.57 5.61 -0.83
N LEU A 132 -13.33 6.55 -1.37
CA LEU A 132 -13.76 7.74 -0.65
C LEU A 132 -15.07 7.45 0.09
N LYS A 133 -15.03 7.55 1.42
CA LYS A 133 -16.18 7.30 2.29
C LYS A 133 -16.60 8.57 3.03
N GLN A 134 -17.86 8.62 3.46
CA GLN A 134 -18.41 9.79 4.13
C GLN A 134 -18.04 9.83 5.61
N ARG A 135 -17.58 10.99 6.07
CA ARG A 135 -17.38 11.30 7.48
C ARG A 135 -18.71 11.52 8.19
N GLN A 136 -18.71 11.39 9.50
CA GLN A 136 -19.87 11.66 10.36
C GLN A 136 -20.21 13.16 10.42
N ASP A 137 -19.19 14.02 10.37
CA ASP A 137 -19.33 15.48 10.36
C ASP A 137 -19.49 16.07 8.95
N GLY A 138 -19.54 15.21 7.93
CA GLY A 138 -19.65 15.59 6.52
C GLY A 138 -18.31 15.67 5.80
N GLY A 139 -18.36 15.54 4.47
CA GLY A 139 -17.17 15.44 3.63
C GLY A 139 -16.61 14.02 3.55
N ASN A 140 -15.54 13.86 2.78
CA ASN A 140 -14.98 12.55 2.46
C ASN A 140 -13.66 12.29 3.20
N TYR A 141 -13.38 11.02 3.46
CA TYR A 141 -12.09 10.52 3.91
C TYR A 141 -11.64 9.32 3.06
N VAL A 142 -10.37 8.95 3.15
CA VAL A 142 -9.79 7.81 2.41
C VAL A 142 -9.89 6.51 3.22
N SER A 143 -10.42 5.46 2.61
CA SER A 143 -10.41 4.07 3.11
C SER A 143 -9.59 3.17 2.19
N CYS A 144 -8.55 2.57 2.75
CA CYS A 144 -7.64 1.67 2.05
C CYS A 144 -8.04 0.21 2.32
N PHE A 145 -8.35 -0.56 1.29
CA PHE A 145 -8.74 -1.95 1.42
C PHE A 145 -7.52 -2.85 1.28
N PHE A 146 -7.26 -3.66 2.31
CA PHE A 146 -6.15 -4.61 2.33
C PHE A 146 -6.63 -6.06 2.37
N ALA A 147 -5.89 -6.93 1.70
CA ALA A 147 -6.11 -8.38 1.74
C ALA A 147 -4.88 -9.13 2.27
N GLY A 148 -5.05 -10.42 2.57
CA GLY A 148 -4.01 -11.29 3.15
C GLY A 148 -2.64 -11.25 2.43
N PRO A 149 -2.56 -11.16 1.08
CA PRO A 149 -1.29 -11.05 0.37
C PRO A 149 -0.40 -9.88 0.80
N ILE A 150 -0.93 -8.85 1.48
CA ILE A 150 -0.14 -7.75 2.06
C ILE A 150 0.96 -8.25 3.01
N ARG A 151 0.78 -9.43 3.63
CA ARG A 151 1.79 -10.07 4.50
C ARG A 151 3.11 -10.32 3.76
N SER A 152 3.04 -10.63 2.46
CA SER A 152 4.21 -10.96 1.63
C SER A 152 5.14 -9.77 1.39
N ALA A 153 4.61 -8.54 1.43
CA ALA A 153 5.44 -7.33 1.34
C ALA A 153 6.16 -6.99 2.66
N GLY A 154 5.76 -7.62 3.76
CA GLY A 154 6.31 -7.39 5.09
C GLY A 154 5.76 -6.14 5.77
N GLY A 155 5.88 -6.11 7.10
CA GLY A 155 5.28 -5.06 7.94
C GLY A 155 5.72 -3.63 7.63
N THR A 156 6.96 -3.45 7.14
CA THR A 156 7.42 -2.10 6.77
C THR A 156 6.62 -1.56 5.59
N ALA A 157 6.47 -2.34 4.51
CA ALA A 157 5.72 -1.91 3.34
C ALA A 157 4.23 -1.74 3.66
N ALA A 158 3.65 -2.64 4.46
CA ALA A 158 2.29 -2.52 4.96
C ALA A 158 2.07 -1.19 5.71
N ALA A 159 2.97 -0.83 6.64
CA ALA A 159 2.86 0.43 7.38
C ALA A 159 3.02 1.67 6.48
N ILE A 160 4.00 1.67 5.58
CA ILE A 160 4.24 2.81 4.70
C ILE A 160 3.11 2.99 3.69
N SER A 161 2.39 1.93 3.30
CA SER A 161 1.22 2.07 2.42
C SER A 161 0.15 3.01 3.03
N VAL A 162 -0.06 2.94 4.34
CA VAL A 162 -0.97 3.82 5.09
C VAL A 162 -0.41 5.24 5.16
N LEU A 163 0.91 5.39 5.35
CA LEU A 163 1.58 6.69 5.34
C LEU A 163 1.50 7.38 3.96
N ILE A 164 1.67 6.61 2.87
CA ILE A 164 1.52 7.09 1.50
C ILE A 164 0.07 7.54 1.26
N ALA A 165 -0.91 6.75 1.69
CA ALA A 165 -2.32 7.14 1.58
C ALA A 165 -2.62 8.45 2.32
N ASP A 166 -2.06 8.64 3.53
CA ASP A 166 -2.17 9.92 4.25
C ASP A 166 -1.50 11.08 3.52
N TYR A 167 -0.30 10.85 2.99
CA TYR A 167 0.39 11.88 2.22
C TYR A 167 -0.42 12.30 0.98
N VAL A 168 -0.91 11.32 0.23
CA VAL A 168 -1.67 11.52 -1.01
C VAL A 168 -3.03 12.20 -0.74
N ARG A 169 -3.76 11.81 0.32
CA ARG A 169 -5.04 12.46 0.67
C ARG A 169 -4.85 13.92 1.08
N ARG A 170 -3.74 14.26 1.77
CA ARG A 170 -3.38 15.67 2.08
C ARG A 170 -3.19 16.49 0.81
N GLN A 171 -2.54 15.93 -0.21
CA GLN A 171 -2.29 16.62 -1.48
C GLN A 171 -3.58 17.04 -2.22
N LEU A 172 -4.69 16.33 -1.98
CA LEU A 172 -6.00 16.62 -2.57
C LEU A 172 -6.99 17.22 -1.56
N ASN A 173 -6.51 17.68 -0.41
CA ASN A 173 -7.32 18.30 0.66
C ASN A 173 -8.48 17.42 1.16
N ILE A 174 -8.27 16.11 1.24
CA ILE A 174 -9.25 15.17 1.78
C ILE A 174 -9.08 15.08 3.29
N SER A 175 -10.22 15.09 3.99
CA SER A 175 -10.28 15.07 5.45
C SER A 175 -9.75 13.75 6.01
N THR A 176 -9.40 13.77 7.29
CA THR A 176 -8.94 12.58 8.01
C THR A 176 -10.07 11.55 8.20
N TYR A 177 -9.74 10.35 8.63
CA TYR A 177 -10.71 9.39 9.13
C TYR A 177 -11.23 9.82 10.53
N ASP A 178 -12.52 9.61 10.79
CA ASP A 178 -13.22 9.97 12.02
C ASP A 178 -13.91 8.73 12.65
N PRO A 179 -13.14 7.80 13.21
CA PRO A 179 -13.68 6.54 13.73
C PRO A 179 -14.63 6.76 14.91
N THR A 180 -15.75 6.04 14.90
CA THR A 180 -16.66 5.88 16.04
C THR A 180 -16.05 4.93 17.07
N GLU A 181 -16.53 4.99 18.32
CA GLU A 181 -16.16 4.01 19.34
C GLU A 181 -16.51 2.57 18.93
N LYS A 182 -17.62 2.37 18.20
CA LYS A 182 -18.01 1.05 17.70
C LYS A 182 -17.02 0.51 16.68
N GLU A 183 -16.54 1.35 15.77
CA GLU A 183 -15.50 0.98 14.80
C GLU A 183 -14.18 0.67 15.52
N ILE A 184 -13.74 1.48 16.47
CA ILE A 184 -12.52 1.22 17.25
C ILE A 184 -12.61 -0.14 17.96
N ASN A 185 -13.73 -0.41 18.63
CA ASN A 185 -13.92 -1.69 19.30
C ASN A 185 -14.03 -2.87 18.31
N ARG A 186 -14.54 -2.64 17.10
CA ARG A 186 -14.51 -3.62 16.01
C ARG A 186 -13.06 -3.97 15.63
N TYR A 187 -12.16 -3.00 15.49
CA TYR A 187 -10.74 -3.28 15.24
C TYR A 187 -10.12 -4.14 16.34
N ILE A 188 -10.39 -3.82 17.61
CA ILE A 188 -9.88 -4.57 18.76
C ILE A 188 -10.32 -6.03 18.68
N ILE A 189 -11.63 -6.27 18.62
CA ILE A 189 -12.20 -7.63 18.60
C ILE A 189 -11.72 -8.42 17.39
N GLU A 190 -11.66 -7.79 16.23
CA GLU A 190 -11.28 -8.45 14.99
C GLU A 190 -9.80 -8.87 14.97
N ILE A 191 -8.90 -8.04 15.54
CA ILE A 191 -7.48 -8.40 15.71
C ILE A 191 -7.32 -9.53 16.74
N GLU A 192 -8.07 -9.51 17.85
CA GLU A 192 -8.09 -10.60 18.84
C GLU A 192 -8.58 -11.92 18.23
N ASP A 193 -9.68 -11.86 17.47
CA ASP A 193 -10.27 -13.03 16.81
C ASP A 193 -9.31 -13.56 15.74
N TYR A 194 -8.75 -12.70 14.89
CA TYR A 194 -7.77 -13.10 13.88
C TYR A 194 -6.56 -13.81 14.51
N HIS A 195 -5.98 -13.22 15.56
CA HIS A 195 -4.85 -13.80 16.28
C HIS A 195 -5.17 -15.16 16.88
N ARG A 196 -6.39 -15.33 17.42
CA ARG A 196 -6.80 -16.52 18.14
C ARG A 196 -7.20 -17.67 17.22
N VAL A 197 -7.96 -17.39 16.14
CA VAL A 197 -8.64 -18.42 15.35
C VAL A 197 -8.25 -18.49 13.88
N ILE A 198 -7.50 -17.52 13.34
CA ILE A 198 -7.06 -17.51 11.94
C ILE A 198 -5.56 -17.78 11.83
N THR A 199 -4.72 -16.86 12.31
CA THR A 199 -3.26 -17.02 12.32
C THR A 199 -2.65 -16.18 13.43
N ARG A 200 -1.56 -16.69 14.03
CA ARG A 200 -0.79 -15.90 14.97
C ARG A 200 -0.13 -14.72 14.27
N LEU A 201 -0.28 -13.55 14.90
CA LEU A 201 0.38 -12.31 14.52
C LEU A 201 1.81 -12.31 15.06
N GLN A 202 2.75 -11.78 14.28
CA GLN A 202 4.15 -11.59 14.71
C GLN A 202 4.28 -10.57 15.85
N TYR A 203 3.42 -9.55 15.83
CA TYR A 203 3.22 -8.62 16.92
C TYR A 203 1.73 -8.60 17.24
N PHE A 204 1.36 -8.93 18.47
CA PHE A 204 -0.04 -8.90 18.89
C PHE A 204 -0.23 -7.70 19.83
N PRO A 205 -0.71 -6.57 19.31
CA PRO A 205 -0.86 -5.37 20.11
C PRO A 205 -1.98 -5.54 21.14
N SER A 206 -1.85 -4.86 22.28
CA SER A 206 -2.89 -4.79 23.31
C SER A 206 -4.09 -3.95 22.85
N LYS A 207 -5.16 -4.01 23.65
CA LYS A 207 -6.38 -3.22 23.39
C LYS A 207 -6.10 -1.73 23.43
N GLU A 208 -5.23 -1.29 24.35
CA GLU A 208 -4.85 0.10 24.50
C GLU A 208 -4.04 0.58 23.29
N GLU A 209 -3.08 -0.22 22.83
CA GLU A 209 -2.32 0.04 21.61
C GLU A 209 -3.22 0.17 20.38
N ILE A 210 -4.13 -0.79 20.17
CA ILE A 210 -5.05 -0.77 19.02
C ILE A 210 -5.95 0.46 19.10
N LYS A 211 -6.55 0.73 20.27
CA LYS A 211 -7.42 1.89 20.48
C LYS A 211 -6.69 3.19 20.14
N PHE A 212 -5.49 3.36 20.68
CA PHE A 212 -4.69 4.56 20.44
C PHE A 212 -4.37 4.73 18.96
N LEU A 213 -3.90 3.69 18.27
CA LEU A 213 -3.58 3.75 16.85
C LEU A 213 -4.80 4.16 16.01
N ILE A 214 -5.92 3.44 16.14
CA ILE A 214 -7.10 3.69 15.31
C ILE A 214 -7.67 5.09 15.52
N GLN A 215 -7.58 5.64 16.74
CA GLN A 215 -8.03 7.02 17.03
C GLN A 215 -7.19 8.10 16.33
N HIS A 216 -5.93 7.83 16.00
CA HIS A 216 -4.99 8.83 15.49
C HIS A 216 -4.60 8.64 14.02
N ILE A 217 -4.78 7.44 13.46
CA ILE A 217 -4.45 7.20 12.05
C ILE A 217 -5.43 7.99 11.16
N PRO A 218 -4.93 8.80 10.23
CA PRO A 218 -5.74 9.74 9.45
C PRO A 218 -6.48 9.13 8.25
N VAL A 219 -6.30 7.84 7.96
CA VAL A 219 -6.99 7.10 6.90
C VAL A 219 -7.56 5.80 7.48
N GLU A 220 -8.67 5.31 6.94
CA GLU A 220 -9.25 4.05 7.40
C GLU A 220 -8.44 2.88 6.83
N VAL A 221 -7.89 2.04 7.71
CA VAL A 221 -7.29 0.75 7.34
C VAL A 221 -8.42 -0.27 7.27
N ASN A 222 -8.92 -0.57 6.09
CA ASN A 222 -10.03 -1.49 5.85
C ASN A 222 -9.56 -2.73 5.08
N GLY A 223 -10.48 -3.55 4.59
CA GLY A 223 -10.16 -4.72 3.79
C GLY A 223 -11.36 -5.61 3.56
N ASP A 224 -11.23 -6.49 2.57
CA ASP A 224 -12.21 -7.54 2.33
C ASP A 224 -12.11 -8.65 3.37
N ALA A 225 -13.19 -9.41 3.49
CA ALA A 225 -13.20 -10.63 4.27
C ALA A 225 -12.20 -11.64 3.71
N THR A 226 -11.21 -12.04 4.51
CA THR A 226 -10.21 -13.06 4.10
C THR A 226 -10.45 -14.40 4.79
N SER A 227 -11.56 -14.52 5.53
CA SER A 227 -11.98 -15.74 6.23
C SER A 227 -13.49 -15.85 6.22
N ASP A 228 -14.02 -17.07 6.23
CA ASP A 228 -15.44 -17.33 6.46
C ASP A 228 -15.88 -17.12 7.90
N ARG A 229 -14.94 -16.89 8.83
CA ARG A 229 -15.27 -16.63 10.23
C ARG A 229 -15.81 -15.22 10.42
N GLU A 230 -16.95 -15.14 11.08
CA GLU A 230 -17.51 -13.89 11.56
C GLU A 230 -16.75 -13.36 12.78
N VAL A 231 -16.76 -12.03 12.92
CA VAL A 231 -16.29 -11.37 14.14
C VAL A 231 -17.21 -11.71 15.31
N SER A 232 -16.63 -11.84 16.50
CA SER A 232 -17.38 -12.22 17.70
C SER A 232 -18.32 -11.13 18.22
N ASN A 233 -18.05 -9.85 17.90
CA ASN A 233 -18.88 -8.70 18.30
C ASN A 233 -18.72 -7.53 17.31
N TYR A 234 -19.50 -6.44 17.48
CA TYR A 234 -19.49 -5.23 16.65
C TYR A 234 -19.76 -5.50 15.16
N LYS A 235 -20.85 -6.25 14.92
CA LYS A 235 -21.42 -6.53 13.59
C LYS A 235 -22.27 -5.37 13.08
N ASP A 236 -22.54 -5.38 11.78
CA ASP A 236 -23.48 -4.50 11.08
C ASP A 236 -23.15 -3.01 11.25
N LEU A 237 -21.86 -2.67 11.18
CA LEU A 237 -21.42 -1.28 11.24
C LEU A 237 -21.63 -0.60 9.88
N PRO A 238 -22.19 0.62 9.83
CA PRO A 238 -22.56 1.28 8.57
C PRO A 238 -21.40 1.48 7.58
N ARG A 239 -20.18 1.64 8.10
CA ARG A 239 -18.96 1.83 7.30
C ARG A 239 -18.07 0.59 7.32
N VAL A 240 -18.57 -0.59 7.67
CA VAL A 240 -17.81 -1.84 7.52
C VAL A 240 -18.61 -2.81 6.68
N GLU A 241 -18.07 -3.14 5.51
CA GLU A 241 -18.78 -3.84 4.43
C GLU A 241 -19.04 -5.32 4.74
N THR A 242 -18.51 -5.83 5.85
CA THR A 242 -18.59 -7.25 6.21
C THR A 242 -18.62 -7.49 7.72
N ASN A 243 -19.28 -8.58 8.11
CA ASN A 243 -19.22 -9.14 9.47
C ASN A 243 -18.15 -10.21 9.63
N ARG A 244 -17.37 -10.48 8.58
CA ARG A 244 -16.27 -11.45 8.59
C ARG A 244 -14.94 -10.78 8.90
N ILE A 245 -13.96 -11.60 9.30
CA ILE A 245 -12.62 -11.14 9.65
C ILE A 245 -11.87 -10.65 8.40
N ARG A 246 -11.42 -9.40 8.46
CA ARG A 246 -10.60 -8.70 7.47
C ARG A 246 -9.11 -8.90 7.80
N GLY A 247 -8.53 -10.01 7.35
CA GLY A 247 -7.16 -10.38 7.73
C GLY A 247 -6.09 -9.42 7.23
N GLY A 248 -6.28 -8.82 6.04
CA GLY A 248 -5.37 -7.79 5.52
C GLY A 248 -5.29 -6.57 6.45
N MET A 249 -6.45 -6.08 6.90
CA MET A 249 -6.53 -5.03 7.92
C MET A 249 -5.79 -5.43 9.20
N CYS A 250 -6.04 -6.63 9.74
CA CYS A 250 -5.37 -7.09 10.96
C CYS A 250 -3.85 -7.10 10.83
N LEU A 251 -3.33 -7.55 9.68
CA LEU A 251 -1.90 -7.57 9.39
C LEU A 251 -1.31 -6.17 9.29
N VAL A 252 -1.98 -5.23 8.61
CA VAL A 252 -1.50 -3.85 8.47
C VAL A 252 -1.47 -3.13 9.81
N VAL A 253 -2.50 -3.27 10.64
CA VAL A 253 -2.54 -2.64 11.96
C VAL A 253 -1.49 -3.23 12.89
N ALA A 254 -1.44 -4.56 13.00
CA ALA A 254 -0.61 -5.23 14.00
C ALA A 254 0.85 -5.45 13.56
N GLU A 255 1.06 -6.11 12.42
CA GLU A 255 2.40 -6.42 11.90
C GLU A 255 3.03 -5.25 11.13
N GLY A 256 2.21 -4.30 10.70
CA GLY A 256 2.63 -3.05 10.08
C GLY A 256 2.79 -1.92 11.09
N LEU A 257 1.72 -1.15 11.32
CA LEU A 257 1.76 0.10 12.06
C LEU A 257 2.28 -0.08 13.49
N ALA A 258 1.69 -1.01 14.26
CA ALA A 258 2.10 -1.25 15.65
C ALA A 258 3.54 -1.79 15.73
N SER A 259 3.86 -2.85 14.96
CA SER A 259 5.22 -3.45 14.98
C SER A 259 6.31 -2.52 14.45
N LYS A 260 5.99 -1.62 13.51
CA LYS A 260 6.98 -0.77 12.81
C LYS A 260 6.92 0.69 13.24
N ALA A 261 6.14 1.05 14.26
CA ALA A 261 5.99 2.42 14.77
C ALA A 261 7.33 3.15 14.96
N ARG A 262 8.31 2.50 15.60
CA ARG A 262 9.65 3.09 15.82
C ARG A 262 10.36 3.47 14.53
N LYS A 263 10.20 2.69 13.46
CA LYS A 263 10.81 2.97 12.16
C LYS A 263 10.12 4.17 11.49
N ILE A 264 8.80 4.27 11.62
CA ILE A 264 8.02 5.41 11.14
C ILE A 264 8.45 6.68 11.89
N VAL A 265 8.50 6.65 13.22
CA VAL A 265 8.93 7.80 14.04
C VAL A 265 10.29 8.33 13.59
N LYS A 266 11.29 7.47 13.41
CA LYS A 266 12.62 7.89 12.92
C LYS A 266 12.58 8.61 11.57
N PHE A 267 11.74 8.11 10.65
CA PHE A 267 11.55 8.75 9.35
C PHE A 267 10.89 10.13 9.50
N ILE A 268 9.82 10.23 10.30
CA ILE A 268 9.10 11.49 10.53
C ILE A 268 9.96 12.52 11.27
N GLU A 269 10.80 12.10 12.22
CA GLU A 269 11.76 12.99 12.88
C GLU A 269 12.75 13.62 11.91
N SER A 270 13.16 12.85 10.90
CA SER A 270 14.16 13.29 9.92
C SER A 270 13.53 14.08 8.76
N HIS A 271 12.30 13.72 8.35
CA HIS A 271 11.71 14.18 7.08
C HIS A 271 10.26 14.65 7.20
N GLY A 272 9.66 14.63 8.39
CA GLY A 272 8.26 15.01 8.62
C GLY A 272 7.94 16.44 8.20
N LYS A 273 8.85 17.39 8.47
CA LYS A 273 8.74 18.79 8.03
C LYS A 273 8.71 18.94 6.52
N GLU A 274 9.62 18.26 5.83
CA GLU A 274 9.70 18.30 4.35
C GLU A 274 8.46 17.68 3.73
N THR A 275 7.92 16.62 4.33
CA THR A 275 6.80 15.84 3.80
C THR A 275 5.42 16.31 4.29
N GLY A 276 5.35 17.21 5.28
CA GLY A 276 4.10 17.64 5.90
C GLY A 276 3.40 16.56 6.72
N LEU A 277 4.18 15.62 7.28
CA LEU A 277 3.71 14.45 8.03
C LEU A 277 4.08 14.51 9.52
N GLU A 278 4.45 15.69 10.05
CA GLU A 278 4.85 15.88 11.46
C GLU A 278 3.80 15.39 12.46
N ASP A 279 2.51 15.43 12.10
CA ASP A 279 1.42 14.94 12.96
C ASP A 279 1.58 13.46 13.31
N TRP A 280 2.27 12.66 12.48
CA TRP A 280 2.57 11.24 12.76
C TRP A 280 3.51 11.05 13.96
N LEU A 281 4.06 12.12 14.54
CA LEU A 281 4.77 12.06 15.81
C LEU A 281 3.87 11.65 16.98
N PHE A 282 2.53 11.55 16.82
CA PHE A 282 1.66 10.83 17.76
C PHE A 282 2.17 9.41 18.04
N LEU A 283 2.92 8.80 17.10
CA LEU A 283 3.53 7.50 17.31
C LEU A 283 4.60 7.49 18.41
N ARG A 284 5.13 8.64 18.87
CA ARG A 284 5.97 8.70 20.07
C ARG A 284 5.17 8.35 21.31
N ASP A 285 3.99 8.93 21.46
CA ASP A 285 3.07 8.62 22.55
C ASP A 285 2.63 7.15 22.48
N PHE A 286 2.42 6.63 21.27
CA PHE A 286 2.19 5.20 21.06
C PHE A 286 3.36 4.32 21.54
N LEU A 287 4.61 4.69 21.24
CA LEU A 287 5.80 3.96 21.71
C LEU A 287 5.89 3.95 23.24
N ASP A 288 5.45 5.02 23.90
CA ASP A 288 5.38 5.08 25.37
C ASP A 288 4.32 4.11 25.93
N ILE A 289 3.22 3.87 25.21
CA ILE A 289 2.25 2.82 25.56
C ILE A 289 2.88 1.43 25.43
N GLN A 290 3.61 1.16 24.33
CA GLN A 290 4.25 -0.15 24.10
C GLN A 290 5.28 -0.55 25.18
N THR A 291 5.88 0.43 25.88
CA THR A 291 6.90 0.16 26.90
C THR A 291 6.33 -0.05 28.30
N LYS A 292 5.04 0.21 28.50
CA LYS A 292 4.35 0.07 29.79
C LYS A 292 3.76 -1.32 30.01
N GLU A 293 3.74 -2.16 28.98
CA GLU A 293 3.30 -3.57 29.01
C GLU A 293 4.49 -4.53 28.87
#